data_AF-A0AAD0T433-F1
#
_entry.id   AF-A0AAD0T433-F1
#
_cell.length_a   1.000
_cell.length_b   1.000
_cell.length_c   1.000
_cell.angle_alpha   90.00
_cell.angle_beta   90.00
_cell.angle_gamma   90.00
#
_symmetry.space_group_name_H-M   'P 1'
#
loop_
_entity.id
_entity.type
_entity.pdbx_description
1 polymer ?
#
loop_
_entity_poly.entity_id
_entity_poly.type
_entity_poly.pdbx_seq_one_letter_code
_entity_poly.pdbx_strand_id
1 'polypeptide(L)'
;MKENQDVSIKTRLATILGGVLGFIAGKYMGIVPFVPLSIMAITCAILMKSYNPDKNTLKSWKIVSASILIGHAIWILLGNILLLAQGAGLTMITIIGGLNVIIYLTIGTLLVINETPKKSLIAGIIFSLLFTLMNLSSLTSIGNRAYMPLILLHCFYRLSFIVVAVRYMWLYDTRPDGTGEIEVINSENISTT
;
A
#
# COMPACT_ATOMS: atom_id res chain seq x y z
N MET A 1 13.03 20.96 40.88
CA MET A 1 12.28 20.34 39.77
C MET A 1 12.86 18.95 39.52
N LYS A 2 12.24 17.90 40.06
CA LYS A 2 12.56 16.50 39.77
C LYS A 2 11.25 15.87 39.32
N GLU A 3 10.98 15.95 38.03
CA GLU A 3 9.85 15.29 37.39
C GLU A 3 10.43 14.32 36.37
N ASN A 4 9.78 13.16 36.21
CA ASN A 4 10.00 12.12 35.21
C ASN A 4 10.98 10.97 35.52
N GLN A 5 10.76 10.22 36.59
CA GLN A 5 11.13 8.79 36.58
C GLN A 5 10.17 7.95 37.44
N ASP A 6 8.92 7.82 37.03
CA ASP A 6 8.03 6.74 37.53
C ASP A 6 7.15 6.22 36.40
N VAL A 7 7.80 5.64 35.39
CA VAL A 7 7.08 4.77 34.45
C VAL A 7 6.83 3.46 35.19
N SER A 8 5.58 3.26 35.61
CA SER A 8 5.10 2.06 36.30
C SER A 8 5.71 0.78 35.69
N ILE A 9 6.17 -0.13 36.56
CA ILE A 9 6.72 -1.43 36.18
C ILE A 9 5.77 -2.21 35.23
N LYS A 10 4.46 -2.00 35.37
CA LYS A 10 3.43 -2.57 34.48
C LYS A 10 3.54 -2.04 33.05
N THR A 11 3.82 -0.75 32.88
CA THR A 11 4.02 -0.11 31.58
C THR A 11 5.31 -0.59 30.92
N ARG A 12 6.40 -0.72 31.68
CA ARG A 12 7.65 -1.31 31.17
C ARG A 12 7.46 -2.77 30.74
N LEU A 13 6.75 -3.56 31.53
CA LEU A 13 6.40 -4.94 31.18
C LEU A 13 5.49 -5.01 29.96
N ALA A 14 4.51 -4.13 29.81
CA ALA A 14 3.64 -4.06 28.64
C ALA A 14 4.41 -3.67 27.36
N THR A 15 5.37 -2.75 27.46
CA THR A 15 6.25 -2.39 26.33
C THR A 15 7.22 -3.52 25.97
N ILE A 16 7.78 -4.21 26.96
CA ILE A 16 8.65 -5.38 26.72
C ILE A 16 7.85 -6.54 26.13
N LEU A 17 6.67 -6.85 26.67
CA LEU A 17 5.78 -7.89 26.13
C LEU A 17 5.22 -7.51 24.76
N GLY A 18 4.88 -6.24 24.52
CA GLY A 18 4.47 -5.73 23.22
C GLY A 18 5.60 -5.76 22.19
N GLY A 19 6.82 -5.44 22.60
CA GLY A 19 8.03 -5.58 21.80
C GLY A 19 8.37 -7.04 21.51
N VAL A 20 8.18 -7.94 22.48
CA VAL A 20 8.36 -9.39 22.33
C VAL A 20 7.26 -10.00 21.47
N LEU A 21 6.01 -9.58 21.59
CA LEU A 21 4.91 -10.02 20.73
C LEU A 21 5.04 -9.44 19.31
N GLY A 22 5.46 -8.18 19.17
CA GLY A 22 5.79 -7.58 17.88
C GLY A 22 7.02 -8.22 17.24
N PHE A 23 8.00 -8.62 18.04
CA PHE A 23 9.16 -9.40 17.62
C PHE A 23 8.76 -10.84 17.27
N ILE A 24 7.88 -11.50 18.01
CA ILE A 24 7.42 -12.87 17.71
C ILE A 24 6.53 -12.84 16.45
N ALA A 25 5.59 -11.90 16.35
CA ALA A 25 4.80 -11.66 15.15
C ALA A 25 5.69 -11.30 13.95
N GLY A 26 6.76 -10.51 14.16
CA GLY A 26 7.75 -10.16 13.14
C GLY A 26 8.77 -11.24 12.79
N LYS A 27 9.09 -12.15 13.72
CA LYS A 27 10.11 -13.21 13.59
C LYS A 27 9.55 -14.47 12.94
N TYR A 28 8.23 -14.68 12.98
CA TYR A 28 7.55 -15.65 12.10
C TYR A 28 7.38 -15.04 10.69
N MET A 29 8.51 -14.94 9.98
CA MET A 29 8.65 -14.45 8.60
C MET A 29 7.83 -15.21 7.54
N GLY A 30 7.01 -16.17 7.94
CA GLY A 30 5.98 -16.76 7.08
C GLY A 30 4.74 -15.86 6.96
N ILE A 31 4.20 -15.33 8.07
CA ILE A 31 2.83 -14.75 8.12
C ILE A 31 2.81 -13.23 7.83
N VAL A 32 3.88 -12.52 8.19
CA VAL A 32 4.01 -11.06 8.06
C VAL A 32 3.69 -10.51 6.65
N PRO A 33 4.06 -11.14 5.52
CA PRO A 33 3.63 -10.68 4.20
C PRO A 33 2.16 -11.01 3.87
N PHE A 34 1.57 -12.02 4.51
CA PHE A 34 0.19 -12.43 4.21
C PHE A 34 -0.85 -11.49 4.81
N VAL A 35 -0.57 -10.81 5.93
CA VAL A 35 -1.50 -9.84 6.54
C VAL A 35 -1.76 -8.65 5.59
N PRO A 36 -0.74 -7.89 5.13
CA PRO A 36 -0.93 -6.83 4.13
C PRO A 36 -1.50 -7.34 2.81
N LEU A 37 -1.11 -8.52 2.32
CA LEU A 37 -1.71 -9.12 1.11
C LEU A 37 -3.20 -9.43 1.29
N SER A 38 -3.60 -9.95 2.45
CA SER A 38 -5.00 -10.24 2.78
C SER A 38 -5.81 -8.95 2.86
N ILE A 39 -5.27 -7.89 3.45
CA ILE A 39 -5.91 -6.58 3.49
C ILE A 39 -6.12 -6.05 2.07
N MET A 40 -5.10 -6.09 1.20
CA MET A 40 -5.21 -5.67 -0.20
C MET A 40 -6.24 -6.50 -0.97
N ALA A 41 -6.25 -7.83 -0.78
CA ALA A 41 -7.21 -8.73 -1.42
C ALA A 41 -8.65 -8.45 -0.96
N ILE A 42 -8.87 -8.23 0.34
CA ILE A 42 -10.17 -7.84 0.90
C ILE A 42 -10.61 -6.49 0.33
N THR A 43 -9.73 -5.50 0.30
CA THR A 43 -10.02 -4.19 -0.31
C THR A 43 -10.41 -4.34 -1.78
N CYS A 44 -9.69 -5.17 -2.53
CA CYS A 44 -9.99 -5.45 -3.93
C CYS A 44 -11.38 -6.08 -4.09
N ALA A 45 -11.70 -7.11 -3.30
CA ALA A 45 -12.99 -7.79 -3.31
C ALA A 45 -14.16 -6.85 -2.98
N ILE A 46 -14.00 -5.99 -1.96
CA ILE A 46 -15.00 -4.97 -1.59
C ILE A 46 -15.22 -4.00 -2.76
N LEU A 47 -14.16 -3.47 -3.35
CA LEU A 47 -14.26 -2.52 -4.47
C LEU A 47 -14.88 -3.17 -5.71
N MET A 48 -14.51 -4.40 -6.05
CA MET A 48 -15.12 -5.14 -7.17
C MET A 48 -16.62 -5.36 -6.96
N LYS A 49 -17.05 -5.73 -5.76
CA LYS A 49 -18.47 -5.88 -5.43
C LYS A 49 -19.23 -4.56 -5.55
N SER A 50 -18.65 -3.46 -5.08
CA SER A 50 -19.30 -2.15 -5.06
C SER A 50 -19.37 -1.47 -6.44
N TYR A 51 -18.38 -1.72 -7.31
CA TYR A 51 -18.25 -1.01 -8.60
C TYR A 51 -18.65 -1.84 -9.82
N ASN A 52 -19.04 -3.12 -9.64
CA ASN A 52 -19.44 -4.08 -10.68
C ASN A 52 -18.68 -3.85 -12.01
N PRO A 53 -17.38 -4.18 -12.08
CA PRO A 53 -16.60 -3.99 -13.30
C PRO A 53 -17.12 -4.94 -14.38
N ASP A 54 -18.09 -4.48 -15.18
CA ASP A 54 -18.70 -5.24 -16.29
C ASP A 54 -17.64 -5.70 -17.30
N LYS A 55 -17.00 -6.87 -17.14
CA LYS A 55 -15.91 -7.42 -18.00
C LYS A 55 -14.81 -6.43 -18.43
N ASN A 56 -14.81 -5.22 -17.88
CA ASN A 56 -14.10 -4.08 -18.42
C ASN A 56 -12.72 -4.09 -17.79
N THR A 57 -11.77 -4.52 -18.61
CA THR A 57 -10.36 -4.63 -18.24
C THR A 57 -9.86 -3.32 -17.62
N LEU A 58 -10.24 -2.16 -18.17
CA LEU A 58 -9.81 -0.84 -17.71
C LEU A 58 -10.35 -0.51 -16.30
N LYS A 59 -11.64 -0.76 -16.05
CA LYS A 59 -12.24 -0.61 -14.70
C LYS A 59 -11.61 -1.58 -13.69
N SER A 60 -11.26 -2.79 -14.12
CA SER A 60 -10.61 -3.78 -13.26
C SER A 60 -9.21 -3.32 -12.82
N TRP A 61 -8.38 -2.81 -13.74
CA TRP A 61 -7.05 -2.28 -13.40
C TRP A 61 -7.09 -1.02 -12.52
N LYS A 62 -8.11 -0.17 -12.71
CA LYS A 62 -8.40 0.96 -11.83
C LYS A 62 -8.64 0.48 -10.39
N ILE A 63 -9.50 -0.54 -10.22
CA ILE A 63 -9.81 -1.13 -8.91
C ILE A 63 -8.59 -1.79 -8.28
N VAL A 64 -7.80 -2.55 -9.05
CA VAL A 64 -6.56 -3.17 -8.55
C VAL A 64 -5.58 -2.10 -8.05
N SER A 65 -5.35 -1.04 -8.84
CA SER A 65 -4.47 0.08 -8.45
C SER A 65 -4.91 0.74 -7.14
N ALA A 66 -6.22 1.03 -7.02
CA ALA A 66 -6.78 1.62 -5.81
C ALA A 66 -6.67 0.68 -4.60
N SER A 67 -6.91 -0.63 -4.80
CA SER A 67 -6.87 -1.62 -3.72
C SER A 67 -5.48 -1.77 -3.10
N ILE A 68 -4.41 -1.65 -3.90
CA ILE A 68 -3.04 -1.69 -3.40
C ILE A 68 -2.77 -0.47 -2.51
N LEU A 69 -3.13 0.74 -2.95
CA LEU A 69 -2.91 1.96 -2.16
C LEU A 69 -3.73 1.97 -0.87
N ILE A 70 -5.04 1.71 -0.97
CA ILE A 70 -5.94 1.71 0.19
C ILE A 70 -5.55 0.59 1.16
N GLY A 71 -5.30 -0.62 0.66
CA GLY A 71 -4.89 -1.75 1.50
C GLY A 71 -3.55 -1.51 2.18
N HIS A 72 -2.58 -0.92 1.47
CA HIS A 72 -1.28 -0.55 2.07
C HIS A 72 -1.48 0.56 3.13
N ALA A 73 -2.34 1.54 2.88
CA ALA A 73 -2.63 2.59 3.87
C ALA A 73 -3.26 2.01 5.14
N ILE A 74 -4.23 1.10 5.02
CA ILE A 74 -4.84 0.40 6.16
C ILE A 74 -3.79 -0.38 6.95
N TRP A 75 -2.88 -1.07 6.25
CA TRP A 75 -1.78 -1.78 6.90
C TRP A 75 -0.86 -0.85 7.70
N ILE A 76 -0.47 0.30 7.13
CA ILE A 76 0.35 1.29 7.83
C ILE A 76 -0.42 1.87 9.03
N LEU A 77 -1.71 2.14 8.88
CA LEU A 77 -2.57 2.65 9.95
C LEU A 77 -2.63 1.67 11.12
N LEU A 78 -2.84 0.38 10.85
CA LEU A 78 -2.84 -0.66 11.89
C LEU A 78 -1.48 -0.73 12.60
N GLY A 79 -0.38 -0.67 11.86
CA GLY A 79 0.96 -0.61 12.43
C GLY A 79 1.15 0.58 13.37
N ASN A 80 0.72 1.78 12.95
CA ASN A 80 0.80 2.99 13.77
C ASN A 80 -0.09 2.91 15.03
N ILE A 81 -1.31 2.40 14.91
CA ILE A 81 -2.22 2.22 16.05
C ILE A 81 -1.58 1.26 17.07
N LEU A 82 -1.00 0.15 16.61
CA LEU A 82 -0.32 -0.80 17.48
C LEU A 82 0.90 -0.17 18.18
N LEU A 83 1.70 0.62 17.46
CA LEU A 83 2.83 1.33 18.05
C LEU A 83 2.38 2.33 19.12
N LEU A 84 1.35 3.13 18.85
CA LEU A 84 0.78 4.08 19.82
C LEU A 84 0.21 3.35 21.04
N ALA A 85 -0.49 2.23 20.83
CA ALA A 85 -1.04 1.39 21.92
C ALA A 85 0.05 0.77 22.80
N GLN A 86 1.25 0.54 22.25
CA GLN A 86 2.42 0.06 22.98
C GLN A 86 3.17 1.18 23.73
N GLY A 87 2.67 2.41 23.68
CA GLY A 87 3.27 3.57 24.33
C GLY A 87 4.39 4.22 23.52
N ALA A 88 4.53 3.89 22.23
CA ALA A 88 5.36 4.71 21.35
C ALA A 88 4.73 6.10 21.27
N GLY A 89 5.46 7.14 21.69
CA GLY A 89 4.99 8.51 21.58
C GLY A 89 4.84 8.95 20.11
N LEU A 90 4.43 10.21 19.92
CA LEU A 90 4.46 10.89 18.62
C LEU A 90 5.91 11.10 18.17
N THR A 91 6.47 10.05 17.58
CA THR A 91 7.80 10.04 16.97
C THR A 91 7.73 10.43 15.50
N MET A 92 8.87 10.81 14.92
CA MET A 92 8.97 11.04 13.47
C MET A 92 8.49 9.83 12.64
N ILE A 93 8.68 8.61 13.15
CA ILE A 93 8.22 7.38 12.51
C ILE A 93 6.69 7.36 12.42
N THR A 94 5.99 7.61 13.53
CA THR A 94 4.53 7.65 13.56
C THR A 94 3.96 8.81 12.75
N ILE A 95 4.64 9.96 12.70
CA ILE A 95 4.22 11.12 11.90
C ILE A 95 4.34 10.83 10.39
N ILE A 96 5.49 10.31 9.95
CA ILE A 96 5.70 9.92 8.55
C ILE A 96 4.75 8.78 8.15
N GLY A 97 4.53 7.83 9.06
CA GLY A 97 3.53 6.78 8.88
C GLY A 97 2.13 7.34 8.69
N GLY A 98 1.71 8.30 9.52
CA GLY A 98 0.41 8.98 9.39
C GLY A 98 0.28 9.73 8.06
N LEU A 99 1.33 10.44 7.65
CA LEU A 99 1.36 11.13 6.36
C LEU A 99 1.21 10.15 5.18
N ASN A 100 1.89 8.99 5.23
CA ASN A 100 1.72 7.93 4.24
C ASN A 100 0.26 7.47 4.14
N VAL A 101 -0.39 7.24 5.29
CA VAL A 101 -1.79 6.80 5.35
C VAL A 101 -2.69 7.81 4.65
N ILE A 102 -2.56 9.09 5.00
CA ILE A 102 -3.39 10.16 4.42
C ILE A 102 -3.21 10.20 2.90
N ILE A 103 -1.97 10.27 2.43
CA ILE A 103 -1.67 10.40 1.00
C ILE A 103 -2.20 9.18 0.22
N TYR A 104 -1.95 7.96 0.70
CA TYR A 104 -2.37 6.75 -0.01
C TYR A 104 -3.88 6.55 0.02
N LEU A 105 -4.57 6.87 1.13
CA LEU A 105 -6.03 6.85 1.16
C LEU A 105 -6.63 7.89 0.22
N THR A 106 -6.10 9.12 0.22
CA THR A 106 -6.57 10.18 -0.68
C THR A 106 -6.39 9.78 -2.14
N ILE A 107 -5.19 9.36 -2.54
CA ILE A 107 -4.93 8.97 -3.93
C ILE A 107 -5.74 7.73 -4.30
N GLY A 108 -5.77 6.70 -3.45
CA GLY A 108 -6.57 5.49 -3.67
C GLY A 108 -8.06 5.80 -3.86
N THR A 109 -8.62 6.70 -3.07
CA THR A 109 -10.02 7.14 -3.19
C THR A 109 -10.25 7.93 -4.48
N LEU A 110 -9.35 8.87 -4.80
CA LEU A 110 -9.40 9.65 -6.05
C LEU A 110 -9.31 8.74 -7.28
N LEU A 111 -8.52 7.67 -7.22
CA LEU A 111 -8.45 6.66 -8.28
C LEU A 111 -9.79 5.98 -8.49
N VAL A 112 -10.59 5.76 -7.45
CA VAL A 112 -11.89 5.08 -7.56
C VAL A 112 -12.97 6.02 -8.10
N ILE A 113 -13.07 7.24 -7.56
CA ILE A 113 -14.16 8.16 -7.88
C ILE A 113 -14.00 8.87 -9.24
N ASN A 114 -12.76 9.11 -9.69
CA ASN A 114 -12.53 9.85 -10.92
C ASN A 114 -12.68 8.96 -12.16
N GLU A 115 -13.35 9.47 -13.20
CA GLU A 115 -13.43 8.81 -14.51
C GLU A 115 -12.08 8.82 -15.23
N THR A 116 -11.31 9.90 -15.07
CA THR A 116 -10.00 10.13 -15.70
C THR A 116 -8.87 10.19 -14.66
N PRO A 117 -8.47 9.06 -14.05
CA PRO A 117 -7.57 9.04 -12.89
C PRO A 117 -6.08 9.30 -13.19
N LYS A 118 -5.71 9.75 -14.41
CA LYS A 118 -4.31 9.89 -14.85
C LYS A 118 -3.45 10.74 -13.90
N LYS A 119 -3.96 11.88 -13.44
CA LYS A 119 -3.27 12.75 -12.47
C LYS A 119 -3.05 12.05 -11.13
N SER A 120 -4.07 11.32 -10.65
CA SER A 120 -4.00 10.56 -9.40
C SER A 120 -3.00 9.41 -9.49
N LEU A 121 -2.88 8.73 -10.64
CA LEU A 121 -1.87 7.70 -10.86
C LEU A 121 -0.45 8.27 -10.83
N ILE A 122 -0.22 9.38 -11.54
CA ILE A 122 1.09 10.05 -11.55
C ILE A 122 1.48 10.48 -10.13
N ALA A 123 0.57 11.10 -9.39
CA ALA A 123 0.80 11.47 -7.99
C ALA A 123 1.12 10.22 -7.14
N GLY A 124 0.35 9.14 -7.31
CA GLY A 124 0.59 7.87 -6.62
C GLY A 124 1.98 7.30 -6.88
N ILE A 125 2.45 7.35 -8.13
CA ILE A 125 3.77 6.87 -8.53
C ILE A 125 4.86 7.71 -7.88
N ILE A 126 4.74 9.04 -7.94
CA ILE A 126 5.71 9.98 -7.33
C ILE A 126 5.84 9.71 -5.83
N PHE A 127 4.73 9.66 -5.11
CA PHE A 127 4.76 9.40 -3.66
C PHE A 127 5.26 7.98 -3.34
N SER A 128 4.89 6.98 -4.15
CA SER A 128 5.41 5.61 -3.98
C SER A 128 6.92 5.52 -4.16
N LEU A 129 7.48 6.25 -5.13
CA LEU A 129 8.94 6.35 -5.31
C LEU A 129 9.59 7.09 -4.15
N LEU A 130 9.07 8.26 -3.75
CA LEU A 130 9.58 9.04 -2.63
C LEU A 130 9.65 8.22 -1.34
N PHE A 131 8.57 7.54 -0.97
CA PHE A 131 8.53 6.74 0.26
C PHE A 131 9.36 5.45 0.15
N THR A 132 9.54 4.91 -1.05
CA THR A 132 10.50 3.82 -1.28
C THR A 132 11.93 4.28 -1.03
N LEU A 133 12.31 5.45 -1.58
CA LEU A 133 13.64 6.03 -1.35
C LEU A 133 13.87 6.34 0.13
N MET A 134 12.90 6.94 0.83
CA MET A 134 13.01 7.19 2.27
C MET A 134 13.22 5.88 3.06
N ASN A 135 12.47 4.83 2.72
CA ASN A 135 12.62 3.52 3.34
C ASN A 135 14.00 2.90 3.08
N LEU A 136 14.49 2.93 1.85
CA LEU A 136 15.81 2.39 1.50
C LEU A 136 16.95 3.20 2.16
N SER A 137 16.87 4.52 2.15
CA SER A 137 17.82 5.40 2.84
C SER A 137 17.87 5.14 4.34
N SER A 138 16.76 4.74 4.95
CA SER A 138 16.71 4.41 6.38
C SER A 138 17.56 3.18 6.76
N LEU A 139 17.85 2.27 5.83
CA LEU A 139 18.66 1.06 6.05
C LEU A 139 20.15 1.34 6.27
N THR A 140 20.59 2.57 5.99
CA THR A 140 21.96 3.02 6.28
C THR A 140 22.24 3.01 7.80
N SER A 141 21.22 3.22 8.63
CA SER A 141 21.31 3.14 10.08
C SER A 141 21.31 1.69 10.58
N ILE A 142 22.29 1.34 11.43
CA ILE A 142 22.45 -0.01 12.01
C ILE A 142 21.19 -0.46 12.75
N GLY A 143 20.53 0.44 13.49
CA GLY A 143 19.30 0.13 14.23
C GLY A 143 18.13 -0.28 13.33
N ASN A 144 18.09 0.23 12.10
CA ASN A 144 17.02 -0.07 11.14
C ASN A 144 17.26 -1.36 10.36
N ARG A 145 18.50 -1.89 10.33
CA ARG A 145 18.80 -3.15 9.64
C ARG A 145 18.09 -4.36 10.26
N ALA A 146 17.77 -4.31 11.55
CA ALA A 146 16.95 -5.33 12.20
C ALA A 146 15.53 -5.41 11.62
N TYR A 147 15.03 -4.32 11.03
CA TYR A 147 13.72 -4.22 10.41
C TYR A 147 13.77 -4.32 8.88
N MET A 148 14.92 -4.69 8.30
CA MET A 148 15.13 -4.74 6.86
C MET A 148 14.05 -5.54 6.11
N PRO A 149 13.61 -6.74 6.56
CA PRO A 149 12.54 -7.46 5.87
C PRO A 149 11.23 -6.67 5.76
N LEU A 150 10.83 -5.98 6.82
CA LEU A 150 9.62 -5.16 6.84
C LEU A 150 9.76 -3.91 5.96
N ILE A 151 10.93 -3.27 5.98
CA ILE A 151 11.23 -2.10 5.14
C ILE A 151 11.17 -2.49 3.66
N LEU A 152 11.79 -3.62 3.29
CA LEU A 152 11.77 -4.16 1.94
C LEU A 152 10.36 -4.59 1.52
N LEU A 153 9.56 -5.15 2.43
CA LEU A 153 8.17 -5.50 2.17
C LEU A 153 7.32 -4.28 1.80
N HIS A 154 7.48 -3.16 2.51
CA HIS A 154 6.83 -1.91 2.12
C HIS A 154 7.29 -1.38 0.76
N CYS A 155 8.58 -1.51 0.43
CA CYS A 155 9.10 -1.15 -0.89
C CYS A 155 8.50 -2.04 -2.00
N PHE A 156 8.36 -3.35 -1.73
CA PHE A 156 7.77 -4.30 -2.67
C PHE A 156 6.32 -3.93 -3.03
N TYR A 157 5.49 -3.57 -2.06
CA TYR A 157 4.12 -3.13 -2.32
C TYR A 157 4.04 -1.84 -3.14
N ARG A 158 4.93 -0.88 -2.88
CA ARG A 158 5.00 0.37 -3.64
C ARG A 158 5.44 0.13 -5.08
N LEU A 159 6.43 -0.72 -5.29
CA LEU A 159 6.86 -1.12 -6.64
C LEU A 159 5.75 -1.88 -7.38
N SER A 160 5.03 -2.76 -6.68
CA SER A 160 3.86 -3.47 -7.23
C SER A 160 2.79 -2.47 -7.68
N PHE A 161 2.47 -1.47 -6.86
CA PHE A 161 1.58 -0.39 -7.25
C PHE A 161 2.08 0.34 -8.50
N ILE A 162 3.37 0.72 -8.56
CA ILE A 162 3.93 1.44 -9.71
C ILE A 162 3.76 0.63 -11.01
N VAL A 163 4.05 -0.67 -10.98
CA VAL A 163 3.88 -1.56 -12.15
C VAL A 163 2.42 -1.61 -12.60
N VAL A 164 1.49 -1.79 -11.67
CA VAL A 164 0.04 -1.83 -11.95
C VAL A 164 -0.44 -0.46 -12.48
N ALA A 165 0.02 0.65 -11.90
CA ALA A 165 -0.34 2.00 -12.31
C ALA A 165 0.17 2.34 -13.71
N VAL A 166 1.42 1.99 -14.04
CA VAL A 166 1.98 2.15 -15.39
C VAL A 166 1.20 1.31 -16.40
N ARG A 167 0.90 0.05 -16.06
CA ARG A 167 0.08 -0.83 -16.92
C ARG A 167 -1.29 -0.23 -17.17
N TYR A 168 -1.93 0.31 -16.13
CA TYR A 168 -3.23 0.95 -16.24
C TYR A 168 -3.19 2.22 -17.10
N MET A 169 -2.19 3.09 -16.91
CA MET A 169 -2.01 4.27 -17.76
C MET A 169 -1.78 3.90 -19.23
N TRP A 170 -0.98 2.88 -19.49
CA TRP A 170 -0.75 2.39 -20.86
C TRP A 170 -2.05 1.87 -21.51
N LEU A 171 -2.84 1.08 -20.77
CA LEU A 171 -4.15 0.62 -21.25
C LEU A 171 -5.13 1.77 -21.48
N TYR A 172 -5.11 2.77 -20.61
CA TYR A 172 -5.94 3.97 -20.74
C TYR A 172 -5.59 4.77 -22.00
N ASP A 173 -4.30 4.95 -22.29
CA ASP A 173 -3.83 5.71 -23.46
C ASP A 173 -4.02 4.94 -24.78
N THR A 174 -4.03 3.60 -24.74
CA THR A 174 -4.14 2.75 -25.94
C THR A 174 -5.56 2.26 -26.24
N ARG A 175 -6.52 2.44 -25.32
CA ARG A 175 -7.91 1.97 -25.46
C ARG A 175 -8.94 3.04 -25.06
N PRO A 176 -9.11 4.09 -25.89
CA PRO A 176 -10.00 5.21 -25.59
C PRO A 176 -11.50 4.86 -25.63
N ASP A 177 -11.87 3.73 -26.25
CA ASP A 177 -13.24 3.19 -26.31
C ASP A 177 -13.68 2.51 -25.00
N GLY A 178 -12.73 2.26 -24.08
CA GLY A 178 -13.01 1.75 -22.74
C GLY A 178 -13.51 0.31 -22.68
N THR A 179 -13.58 -0.42 -23.79
CA THR A 179 -14.16 -1.78 -23.84
C THR A 179 -13.22 -2.84 -23.28
N GLY A 180 -11.90 -2.67 -23.45
CA GLY A 180 -10.93 -3.65 -22.96
C GLY A 180 -11.05 -5.03 -23.62
N GLU A 181 -11.89 -5.19 -24.65
CA GLU A 181 -11.90 -6.38 -25.49
C GLU A 181 -10.67 -6.35 -26.39
N ILE A 182 -10.00 -7.49 -26.51
CA ILE A 182 -9.03 -7.68 -27.58
C ILE A 182 -9.90 -7.96 -28.79
N GLU A 183 -9.95 -7.04 -29.77
CA GLU A 183 -10.32 -7.45 -31.11
C GLU A 183 -9.32 -8.54 -31.50
N VAL A 184 -9.74 -9.79 -31.35
CA VAL A 184 -9.08 -10.89 -32.00
C VAL A 184 -9.30 -10.59 -33.46
N ILE A 185 -8.26 -10.06 -34.12
CA ILE A 185 -8.23 -9.97 -35.57
C ILE A 185 -8.31 -11.42 -36.04
N ASN A 186 -9.51 -11.91 -36.28
CA ASN A 186 -9.71 -13.18 -36.93
C ASN A 186 -9.04 -13.03 -38.30
N SER A 187 -8.05 -13.87 -38.55
CA SER A 187 -7.33 -13.95 -39.82
C SER A 187 -8.23 -14.28 -41.02
N GLU A 188 -9.54 -14.47 -40.80
CA GLU A 188 -10.54 -14.74 -41.83
C GLU A 188 -10.95 -13.50 -42.65
N ASN A 189 -10.63 -12.26 -42.21
CA ASN A 189 -11.01 -11.03 -42.94
C ASN A 189 -9.89 -10.39 -43.78
N ILE A 190 -8.77 -11.08 -44.01
CA ILE A 190 -7.63 -10.52 -44.79
C ILE A 190 -7.82 -10.66 -46.32
N SER A 191 -8.89 -11.31 -46.80
CA SER A 191 -9.03 -11.64 -48.23
C SER A 191 -10.00 -10.78 -49.05
N THR A 192 -10.47 -9.61 -48.57
CA THR A 192 -11.33 -8.74 -49.39
C THR A 192 -10.99 -7.26 -49.25
N THR A 193 -9.91 -6.83 -49.91
CA THR A 193 -9.80 -5.50 -50.56
C THR A 193 -8.69 -5.53 -51.60
#